data_AF-A0A958ZYM4-F1
#
_entry.id   AF-A0A958ZYM4-F1
#
_cell.length_a   1.000
_cell.length_b   1.000
_cell.length_c   1.000
_cell.angle_alpha   90.00
_cell.angle_beta   90.00
_cell.angle_gamma   90.00
#
_symmetry.space_group_name_H-M   'P 1'
#
loop_
_entity.id
_entity.type
_entity.pdbx_description
1 polymer ?
#
loop_
_entity_poly.entity_id
_entity_poly.type
_entity_poly.pdbx_seq_one_letter_code
_entity_poly.pdbx_strand_id
1 'polypeptide(L)' 'MIKFIELPVEDGEEAKPILVNVSNIGRVFPDPQNGRKCMVELSYHSINDAPVCLEVNLPYETVRSYFVP' A
#
# COMPACT_ATOMS: atom_id res chain seq x y z
N MET A 1 9.70 -7.17 15.78
CA MET A 1 8.43 -6.63 16.32
C MET A 1 7.50 -6.46 15.13
N ILE A 2 6.30 -7.02 15.15
CA ILE A 2 5.36 -6.88 14.02
C ILE A 2 4.77 -5.47 14.09
N LYS A 3 4.89 -4.70 13.01
CA LYS A 3 4.36 -3.33 12.90
C LYS A 3 3.22 -3.34 11.89
N PHE A 4 2.08 -2.76 12.27
CA PHE A 4 0.93 -2.58 11.38
C PHE A 4 0.74 -1.09 11.10
N ILE A 5 0.28 -0.78 9.90
CA ILE A 5 -0.12 0.57 9.47
C ILE A 5 -1.51 0.52 8.86
N GLU A 6 -2.30 1.56 9.06
CA GLU A 6 -3.57 1.73 8.37
C GLU A 6 -3.34 2.51 7.08
N LEU A 7 -3.70 1.90 5.96
CA LEU A 7 -3.61 2.52 4.64
C LEU A 7 -5.02 2.85 4.14
N PRO A 8 -5.31 4.11 3.74
CA PRO A 8 -6.58 4.45 3.11
C PRO A 8 -6.58 3.94 1.66
N VAL A 9 -7.18 2.78 1.43
CA VAL A 9 -7.20 2.12 0.11
C VAL A 9 -8.41 2.60 -0.66
N GLU A 10 -8.23 2.96 -1.93
CA GLU A 10 -9.32 3.26 -2.84
C GLU A 10 -9.97 1.97 -3.35
N ASP A 11 -11.25 1.79 -3.05
CA ASP A 11 -12.05 0.65 -3.49
C ASP A 11 -13.39 1.15 -4.03
N GLY A 12 -13.41 1.48 -5.32
CA GLY A 12 -14.57 2.07 -5.99
C GLY A 12 -14.73 3.56 -5.68
N GLU A 13 -15.87 3.95 -5.11
CA GLU A 13 -16.21 5.36 -4.85
C GLU A 13 -15.75 5.84 -3.46
N GLU A 14 -15.34 4.93 -2.56
CA GLU A 14 -14.97 5.28 -1.19
C GLU A 14 -13.59 4.71 -0.80
N ALA A 15 -12.84 5.52 -0.04
CA ALA A 15 -11.60 5.08 0.57
C ALA A 15 -11.89 4.28 1.84
N LYS A 16 -11.38 3.05 1.92
CA LYS A 16 -11.51 2.17 3.08
C LYS A 16 -10.17 2.03 3.79
N PRO A 17 -10.09 2.22 5.12
CA PRO A 17 -8.88 1.95 5.86
C PRO A 17 -8.63 0.43 5.90
N ILE A 18 -7.46 0.00 5.45
CA ILE A 18 -7.01 -1.39 5.53
C ILE A 18 -5.77 -1.47 6.43
N LEU A 19 -5.82 -2.36 7.41
CA LEU A 19 -4.68 -2.63 8.30
C LEU A 19 -3.71 -3.57 7.59
N VAL A 20 -2.48 -3.11 7.37
CA VAL A 20 -1.43 -3.86 6.66
C VAL A 20 -0.24 -4.08 7.58
N ASN A 21 0.25 -5.32 7.64
CA ASN A 21 1.53 -5.63 8.26
C ASN A 21 2.65 -5.10 7.38
N VAL A 22 3.49 -4.22 7.92
CA VAL A 22 4.60 -3.58 7.22
C VAL A 22 5.57 -4.61 6.63
N SER A 23 5.70 -5.78 7.28
CA SER A 23 6.57 -6.87 6.81
C SER A 23 6.07 -7.54 5.53
N ASN A 24 4.79 -7.36 5.19
CA ASN A 24 4.18 -7.91 3.98
C ASN A 24 4.15 -6.90 2.83
N ILE A 25 4.66 -5.68 3.02
CA ILE A 25 4.72 -4.68 1.95
C ILE A 25 6.00 -4.95 1.15
N GLY A 26 5.84 -5.21 -0.14
CA GLY A 26 6.93 -5.52 -1.07
C GLY A 26 7.48 -4.26 -1.72
N ARG A 27 6.70 -3.65 -2.61
CA ARG A 27 7.09 -2.46 -3.40
C ARG A 27 6.03 -1.38 -3.31
N VAL A 28 6.47 -0.13 -3.40
CA VAL A 28 5.58 1.03 -3.52
C VAL A 28 5.90 1.73 -4.82
N PHE A 29 4.87 2.04 -5.58
CA PHE A 29 4.97 2.72 -6.87
C PHE A 29 4.29 4.10 -6.76
N PRO A 30 4.97 5.17 -7.15
CA PRO A 30 4.32 6.47 -7.24
C PRO A 30 3.28 6.46 -8.36
N ASP A 31 2.16 7.14 -8.15
CA ASP A 31 1.24 7.44 -9.25
C ASP A 31 1.81 8.63 -10.06
N PRO A 32 2.12 8.44 -11.36
CA PRO A 32 2.72 9.49 -12.19
C PRO A 32 1.76 10.63 -12.53
N GLN A 33 0.44 10.42 -12.40
CA GLN A 33 -0.60 11.41 -12.70
C GLN A 33 -1.13 12.07 -11.43
N ASN A 34 -0.99 11.43 -10.27
CA ASN A 34 -1.51 11.92 -9.01
C ASN A 34 -0.51 11.80 -7.84
N GLY A 35 0.13 12.90 -7.46
CA GLY A 35 1.06 12.92 -6.32
C GLY A 35 0.44 12.66 -4.95
N ARG A 36 -0.89 12.52 -4.84
CA ARG A 36 -1.61 12.18 -3.61
C ARG A 36 -1.95 10.71 -3.49
N LYS A 37 -1.66 9.92 -4.53
CA LYS A 37 -1.90 8.48 -4.55
C LYS A 37 -0.60 7.72 -4.79
N CYS A 38 -0.60 6.46 -4.40
CA CYS A 38 0.43 5.52 -4.79
C CYS A 38 -0.14 4.11 -4.79
N MET A 39 0.59 3.18 -5.40
CA MET A 39 0.24 1.76 -5.41
C MET A 39 1.19 1.00 -4.51
N VAL A 40 0.65 0.16 -3.62
CA VAL A 40 1.41 -0.68 -2.69
C VAL A 40 1.23 -2.14 -3.08
N GLU A 41 2.31 -2.80 -3.47
CA GLU A 41 2.36 -4.24 -3.71
C GLU A 41 2.65 -4.97 -2.41
N LEU A 42 1.86 -6.01 -2.13
CA LEU A 42 2.00 -6.85 -0.95
C LEU A 42 2.60 -8.20 -1.33
N SER A 43 3.61 -8.64 -0.57
CA SER A 43 4.31 -9.92 -0.69
C SER A 43 3.52 -11.08 -0.06
N TYR A 44 2.23 -11.18 -0.36
CA TYR A 44 1.44 -12.35 0.01
C TYR A 44 1.67 -13.48 -1.00
N HIS A 45 1.72 -14.72 -0.49
CA HIS A 45 1.48 -15.88 -1.34
C HIS A 45 -0.01 -15.88 -1.68
N SER A 46 -0.37 -15.20 -2.78
CA SER A 46 -1.72 -15.26 -3.33
C SER A 46 -1.97 -16.67 -3.83
N ILE A 47 -3.19 -17.18 -3.62
CA ILE A 47 -3.63 -18.50 -4.11
C ILE A 47 -3.48 -18.61 -5.64
N ASN A 48 -3.45 -17.47 -6.33
CA ASN A 48 -3.40 -17.39 -7.79
C ASN A 48 -2.05 -16.92 -8.35
N ASP A 49 -0.98 -16.89 -7.53
CA ASP A 49 0.36 -16.37 -7.91
C ASP A 49 0.39 -14.94 -8.48
N ALA A 50 -0.71 -14.20 -8.35
CA ALA A 50 -0.80 -12.79 -8.76
C ALA A 50 -0.39 -11.86 -7.61
N PRO A 51 0.42 -10.82 -7.87
CA PRO A 51 0.74 -9.81 -6.87
C PRO A 51 -0.52 -9.10 -6.38
N VAL A 52 -0.63 -8.89 -5.06
CA VAL A 52 -1.73 -8.14 -4.47
C VAL A 52 -1.33 -6.68 -4.39
N CYS A 53 -1.94 -5.84 -5.22
CA CYS A 53 -1.70 -4.41 -5.23
C CYS A 53 -2.87 -3.65 -4.61
N LEU A 54 -2.57 -2.66 -3.77
CA LEU A 54 -3.54 -1.74 -3.19
C LEU A 54 -3.30 -0.34 -3.76
N GLU A 55 -4.33 0.31 -4.28
CA GLU A 55 -4.29 1.74 -4.58
C GLU A 55 -4.53 2.50 -3.28
N VAL A 56 -3.57 3.32 -2.86
CA VAL A 56 -3.60 4.02 -1.57
C VAL A 56 -3.73 5.51 -1.80
N ASN A 57 -4.67 6.13 -1.11
CA ASN A 57 -4.90 7.58 -1.04
C ASN A 57 -3.91 8.28 -0.11
N LEU A 58 -2.62 8.01 -0.31
CA LEU A 58 -1.52 8.70 0.33
C LEU A 58 -0.40 8.98 -0.67
N PRO A 59 0.36 10.08 -0.50
CA PRO A 59 1.55 10.33 -1.29
C PRO A 59 2.59 9.22 -1.13
N TYR A 60 3.29 8.92 -2.22
CA TYR A 60 4.39 7.95 -2.25
C TYR A 60 5.40 8.14 -1.10
N GLU A 61 5.89 9.36 -0.89
CA GLU A 61 6.89 9.64 0.14
C GLU A 61 6.37 9.39 1.56
N THR A 62 5.08 9.68 1.81
CA THR A 62 4.44 9.40 3.09
C THR A 62 4.40 7.89 3.35
N VAL A 63 3.94 7.13 2.36
CA VAL A 63 3.88 5.67 2.48
C VAL A 63 5.29 5.12 2.64
N ARG A 64 6.24 5.60 1.82
CA ARG A 64 7.66 5.22 1.87
C ARG A 64 8.29 5.42 3.26
N SER A 65 7.95 6.52 3.94
CA SER A 65 8.48 6.85 5.27
C SER A 65 8.14 5.80 6.35
N TYR A 66 7.09 4.98 6.15
CA TYR A 66 6.77 3.91 7.08
C TYR A 66 7.77 2.73 7.02
N PHE A 67 8.56 2.63 5.95
CA PHE A 67 9.52 1.54 5.69
C PHE A 67 10.99 1.92 5.87
N VAL A 68 11.32 3.21 5.76
CA VAL A 68 12.70 3.68 5.98
C VAL A 68 12.87 3.92 7.49
N PRO A 69 13.83 3.25 8.17
CA PRO A 69 14.12 3.50 9.57
C PRO A 69 14.64 4.92 9.83
#